data_AF-A0A5S9MHP8-F1
#
_entry.id   AF-A0A5S9MHP8-F1
#
_cell.length_a   1.000
_cell.length_b   1.000
_cell.length_c   1.000
_cell.angle_alpha   90.00
_cell.angle_beta   90.00
_cell.angle_gamma   90.00
#
_symmetry.space_group_name_H-M   'P 1'
#
loop_
_entity.id
_entity.type
_entity.pdbx_description
1 polymer ?
#
loop_
_entity_poly.entity_id
_entity_poly.type
_entity_poly.pdbx_seq_one_letter_code
_entity_poly.pdbx_strand_id
1 'polypeptide(L)'
;MLIMLVFLIGNTLATIAPTFSVLLIGRVISALSHGIFMSIGSTIAASLVVKEKRASAIAFMFTGLTVATVTGVPFGTFLGHELGWRTSFGVIVIIGLIALISNYFLVPSQLKRG
;
A
#
# COMPACT_ATOMS: atom_id res chain seq x y z
N MET A 1 5.63 7.90 6.05
CA MET A 1 6.74 7.75 5.09
C MET A 1 7.55 6.49 5.33
N LEU A 2 8.21 6.30 6.48
CA LEU A 2 9.08 5.14 6.73
C LEU A 2 8.41 3.79 6.43
N ILE A 3 7.17 3.59 6.88
CA ILE A 3 6.45 2.33 6.66
C ILE A 3 6.18 2.07 5.17
N MET A 4 5.93 3.11 4.37
CA MET A 4 5.76 2.96 2.92
C MET A 4 7.08 2.57 2.25
N LEU A 5 8.22 3.09 2.73
CA LEU A 5 9.54 2.66 2.25
C LEU A 5 9.79 1.19 2.58
N VAL A 6 9.46 0.74 3.79
CA VAL A 6 9.57 -0.68 4.18
C VAL A 6 8.67 -1.56 3.32
N PHE A 7 7.44 -1.11 3.02
CA PHE A 7 6.53 -1.81 2.10
C PHE A 7 7.12 -1.94 0.70
N LEU A 8 7.71 -0.87 0.17
CA LEU A 8 8.37 -0.87 -1.12
C LEU A 8 9.56 -1.82 -1.15
N ILE A 9 10.41 -1.80 -0.11
CA ILE A 9 11.56 -2.72 0.00
C ILE A 9 11.07 -4.18 -0.02
N GLY A 10 10.03 -4.52 0.74
CA GLY A 10 9.47 -5.88 0.77
C GLY A 10 8.96 -6.35 -0.60
N ASN A 11 8.26 -5.49 -1.34
CA ASN A 11 7.75 -5.83 -2.68
C ASN A 11 8.86 -5.84 -3.75
N THR A 12 9.87 -4.97 -3.63
CA THR A 12 11.05 -5.02 -4.51
C THR A 12 11.80 -6.32 -4.32
N LEU A 13 12.01 -6.76 -3.06
CA LEU A 13 12.61 -8.07 -2.77
C LEU A 13 11.81 -9.22 -3.39
N ALA A 14 10.48 -9.18 -3.30
CA ALA A 14 9.61 -10.17 -3.93
C ALA A 14 9.72 -10.17 -5.47
N THR A 15 9.89 -8.99 -6.07
CA THR A 15 10.01 -8.82 -7.53
C THR A 15 11.29 -9.48 -8.07
N ILE A 16 12.41 -9.28 -7.38
CA ILE A 16 13.73 -9.78 -7.79
C ILE A 16 14.12 -11.10 -7.11
N ALA A 17 13.19 -11.76 -6.42
CA ALA A 17 13.49 -12.91 -5.58
C ALA A 17 14.12 -14.07 -6.39
N PRO A 18 15.37 -14.48 -6.08
CA PRO A 18 16.02 -15.61 -6.74
C PRO A 18 15.57 -16.96 -6.16
N THR A 19 15.10 -16.96 -4.90
CA THR A 19 14.67 -18.17 -4.18
C THR A 19 13.35 -17.93 -3.45
N PHE A 20 12.66 -19.02 -3.13
CA PHE A 20 11.40 -18.97 -2.38
C PHE A 20 11.57 -18.34 -0.99
N SER A 21 12.69 -18.59 -0.31
CA SER A 21 12.96 -17.99 1.01
C SER A 21 13.05 -16.46 0.95
N VAL A 22 13.70 -15.92 -0.09
CA VAL A 22 13.77 -14.45 -0.30
C VAL A 22 12.38 -13.88 -0.57
N LEU A 23 11.58 -14.56 -1.38
CA LEU A 23 10.19 -14.18 -1.64
C LEU A 23 9.38 -14.15 -0.33
N LEU A 24 9.50 -15.19 0.50
CA LEU A 24 8.78 -15.29 1.77
C LEU A 24 9.16 -14.17 2.74
N ILE A 25 10.45 -13.84 2.84
CA ILE A 25 10.93 -12.71 3.64
C ILE A 25 10.33 -11.39 3.13
N GLY A 26 10.37 -11.15 1.81
CA GLY A 26 9.74 -9.96 1.20
C GLY A 26 8.23 -9.88 1.49
N ARG A 27 7.54 -11.02 1.49
CA ARG A 27 6.12 -11.13 1.84
C ARG A 27 5.85 -10.78 3.31
N VAL A 28 6.68 -11.25 4.24
CA VAL A 28 6.53 -10.90 5.66
C VAL A 28 6.74 -9.40 5.87
N ILE A 29 7.81 -8.83 5.29
CA ILE A 29 8.10 -7.39 5.40
C ILE A 29 6.96 -6.54 4.82
N SER A 30 6.48 -6.88 3.62
CA SER A 30 5.40 -6.15 2.96
C SER A 30 4.06 -6.31 3.69
N ALA A 31 3.73 -7.49 4.21
CA ALA A 31 2.49 -7.71 4.95
C ALA A 31 2.47 -6.92 6.28
N LEU A 32 3.56 -6.94 7.04
CA LEU A 32 3.67 -6.21 8.31
C LEU A 32 3.55 -4.69 8.09
N SER A 33 4.31 -4.16 7.14
CA SER A 33 4.27 -2.73 6.81
C SER A 33 2.91 -2.29 6.28
N HIS A 34 2.25 -3.10 5.45
CA HIS A 34 0.91 -2.81 4.95
C HIS A 34 -0.11 -2.70 6.08
N GLY A 35 -0.10 -3.63 7.05
CA GLY A 35 -1.03 -3.59 8.19
C GLY A 35 -0.87 -2.32 9.04
N ILE A 36 0.38 -1.92 9.32
CA ILE A 36 0.66 -0.68 10.08
C ILE A 36 0.22 0.55 9.26
N PHE A 37 0.48 0.56 7.94
CA PHE A 37 0.07 1.66 7.07
C PHE A 37 -1.44 1.85 7.06
N MET A 38 -2.23 0.77 7.00
CA MET A 38 -3.68 0.84 7.04
C MET A 38 -4.20 1.44 8.36
N SER A 39 -3.61 1.07 9.49
CA SER A 39 -3.96 1.63 10.80
C SER A 39 -3.70 3.14 10.86
N ILE A 40 -2.48 3.57 10.52
CA ILE A 40 -2.08 4.99 10.54
C ILE A 40 -2.87 5.80 9.50
N GLY A 41 -3.09 5.24 8.31
CA GLY A 41 -3.85 5.88 7.24
C GLY A 41 -5.27 6.23 7.68
N SER A 42 -5.94 5.31 8.37
CA SER A 42 -7.30 5.56 8.88
C SER A 42 -7.34 6.69 9.91
N THR A 43 -6.31 6.79 10.77
CA THR A 43 -6.19 7.86 11.77
C THR A 43 -5.90 9.20 11.12
N ILE A 44 -5.05 9.23 10.08
CA ILE A 44 -4.78 10.44 9.29
C ILE A 44 -6.04 10.89 8.55
N ALA A 45 -6.78 9.97 7.91
CA ALA A 45 -8.02 10.29 7.21
C ALA A 45 -9.05 10.93 8.16
N ALA A 46 -9.17 10.41 9.39
CA ALA A 46 -10.06 10.95 10.40
C ALA A 46 -9.60 12.32 10.97
N SER A 47 -8.31 12.62 10.98
CA SER A 47 -7.81 13.91 11.49
C SER A 47 -7.86 15.04 10.46
N LEU A 48 -8.00 14.71 9.17
CA LEU A 48 -8.14 15.67 8.07
C LEU A 48 -9.56 16.24 7.91
N VAL A 49 -10.54 15.72 8.64
CA VAL A 49 -11.94 16.13 8.55
C VAL A 49 -12.52 16.53 9.92
N VAL A 50 -13.63 17.28 9.89
CA VAL A 50 -14.41 17.60 11.09
C VAL A 50 -14.96 16.33 11.77
N LYS A 51 -15.17 16.39 13.09
CA LYS A 51 -15.44 15.21 13.95
C LYS A 51 -16.64 14.38 13.45
N GLU A 52 -17.66 15.06 12.93
CA GLU A 52 -18.90 14.48 12.42
C GLU A 52 -18.71 13.70 11.12
N LYS A 53 -17.63 13.99 10.37
CA LYS A 53 -17.32 13.36 9.07
C LYS A 53 -16.24 12.27 9.16
N ARG A 54 -15.69 11.99 10.35
CA ARG A 54 -14.60 11.02 10.53
C ARG A 54 -14.97 9.62 10.03
N ALA A 55 -16.15 9.14 10.37
CA ALA A 55 -16.64 7.83 9.91
C ALA A 55 -16.72 7.77 8.38
N SER A 56 -17.19 8.85 7.74
CA SER A 56 -17.26 8.94 6.27
C SER A 56 -15.88 8.98 5.63
N ALA A 57 -14.91 9.68 6.22
CA ALA A 57 -13.54 9.73 5.70
C ALA A 57 -12.85 8.36 5.77
N ILE A 58 -13.04 7.64 6.88
CA ILE A 58 -12.55 6.26 7.03
C ILE A 58 -13.24 5.35 5.99
N ALA A 59 -14.56 5.43 5.86
CA ALA A 59 -15.30 4.64 4.87
C ALA A 59 -14.84 4.91 3.42
N PHE A 60 -14.55 6.17 3.09
CA PHE A 60 -13.99 6.54 1.78
C PHE A 60 -12.62 5.90 1.56
N MET A 61 -11.75 5.90 2.58
CA MET A 61 -10.45 5.21 2.51
C MET A 61 -10.61 3.71 2.24
N PHE A 62 -11.55 3.04 2.93
CA PHE A 62 -11.84 1.62 2.72
C PHE A 62 -12.50 1.33 1.36
N THR A 63 -13.22 2.29 0.79
CA THR A 63 -13.74 2.16 -0.59
C THR A 63 -12.58 1.96 -1.58
N GLY A 64 -11.46 2.66 -1.37
CA GLY A 64 -10.23 2.44 -2.13
C GLY A 64 -9.71 1.00 -2.04
N LEU A 65 -9.75 0.39 -0.84
CA LEU A 65 -9.38 -1.02 -0.66
C LEU A 65 -10.29 -1.98 -1.41
N THR A 66 -11.60 -1.72 -1.41
CA THR A 66 -12.57 -2.51 -2.18
C THR A 66 -12.28 -2.44 -3.67
N VAL A 67 -12.12 -1.24 -4.22
CA VAL A 67 -11.78 -1.03 -5.64
C VAL A 67 -10.47 -1.72 -5.98
N ALA A 68 -9.45 -1.59 -5.12
CA ALA A 68 -8.15 -2.22 -5.32
C ALA A 68 -8.23 -3.75 -5.33
N THR A 69 -9.08 -4.35 -4.50
CA THR A 69 -9.22 -5.81 -4.44
C THR A 69 -9.99 -6.35 -5.66
N VAL A 70 -11.09 -5.67 -6.03
CA VAL A 70 -11.92 -6.06 -7.18
C VAL A 70 -11.15 -5.95 -8.50
N THR A 71 -10.37 -4.89 -8.68
CA THR A 71 -9.59 -4.68 -9.91
C THR A 71 -8.23 -5.37 -9.86
N GLY A 72 -7.60 -5.43 -8.69
CA GLY A 72 -6.25 -5.93 -8.53
C GLY A 72 -6.11 -7.43 -8.78
N VAL A 73 -7.10 -8.25 -8.42
CA VAL A 73 -7.03 -9.70 -8.65
C VAL A 73 -7.06 -10.03 -10.14
N PRO A 74 -8.05 -9.59 -10.95
CA PRO A 74 -8.05 -9.83 -12.40
C PRO A 74 -6.79 -9.29 -13.08
N PHE A 75 -6.36 -8.07 -12.72
CA PHE A 75 -5.18 -7.46 -13.31
C PHE A 75 -3.90 -8.22 -12.94
N GLY A 76 -3.78 -8.65 -11.68
CA GLY A 76 -2.66 -9.46 -11.21
C GLY A 76 -2.61 -10.85 -11.85
N THR A 77 -3.76 -11.48 -12.07
CA THR A 77 -3.85 -12.76 -12.79
C THR A 77 -3.46 -12.60 -14.25
N PHE A 78 -3.95 -11.55 -14.93
CA PHE A 78 -3.58 -11.24 -16.31
C PHE A 78 -2.07 -11.03 -16.47
N LEU A 79 -1.47 -10.18 -15.62
CA LEU A 79 -0.02 -9.97 -15.60
C LEU A 79 0.75 -11.26 -15.28
N GLY A 80 0.23 -12.08 -14.36
CA GLY A 80 0.82 -13.36 -14.00
C GLY A 80 0.86 -14.35 -15.15
N HIS A 81 -0.17 -14.36 -16.00
CA HIS A 81 -0.26 -15.21 -17.19
C HIS A 81 0.69 -14.75 -18.30
N GLU A 82 0.67 -13.45 -18.63
CA GLU A 82 1.41 -12.91 -19.78
C GLU A 82 2.90 -12.65 -19.49
N LEU A 83 3.21 -12.11 -18.31
CA LEU A 83 4.53 -11.57 -17.96
C LEU A 83 5.14 -12.26 -16.73
N GLY A 84 4.46 -13.28 -16.19
CA GLY A 84 4.88 -13.99 -14.99
C GLY A 84 4.56 -13.25 -13.69
N TRP A 85 4.47 -14.03 -12.62
CA TRP A 85 4.03 -13.56 -11.30
C TRP A 85 4.89 -12.44 -10.67
N ARG A 86 6.18 -12.36 -11.04
CA ARG A 86 7.11 -11.33 -10.53
C ARG A 86 6.66 -9.93 -10.92
N THR A 87 6.07 -9.80 -12.11
CA THR A 87 5.60 -8.53 -12.67
C THR A 87 4.51 -7.89 -11.81
N SER A 88 3.65 -8.70 -11.18
CA SER A 88 2.63 -8.21 -10.24
C SER A 88 3.25 -7.47 -9.05
N PHE A 89 4.37 -7.95 -8.51
CA PHE A 89 5.10 -7.26 -7.44
C PHE A 89 5.76 -5.97 -7.95
N GLY A 90 6.34 -5.99 -9.16
CA GLY A 90 6.93 -4.80 -9.78
C GLY A 90 5.90 -3.68 -9.98
N VAL A 91 4.70 -4.04 -10.45
CA VAL A 91 3.59 -3.08 -10.59
C VAL A 91 3.17 -2.51 -9.23
N ILE A 92 3.09 -3.34 -8.18
CA ILE A 92 2.81 -2.86 -6.81
C ILE A 92 3.88 -1.86 -6.36
N VAL A 93 5.17 -2.09 -6.66
CA VAL A 93 6.26 -1.14 -6.34
C VAL A 93 6.04 0.19 -7.06
N ILE A 94 5.69 0.18 -8.36
CA ILE A 94 5.43 1.41 -9.13
C ILE A 94 4.25 2.19 -8.53
N ILE A 95 3.12 1.52 -8.27
CA ILE A 95 1.95 2.15 -7.64
C ILE A 95 2.31 2.69 -6.25
N GLY A 96 3.08 1.93 -5.47
CA GLY A 96 3.53 2.35 -4.14
C GLY A 96 4.46 3.57 -4.18
N LEU A 97 5.30 3.71 -5.21
CA LEU A 97 6.13 4.91 -5.41
C LEU A 97 5.29 6.13 -5.74
N ILE A 98 4.30 5.99 -6.62
CA ILE A 98 3.34 7.06 -6.93
C ILE A 98 2.60 7.48 -5.66
N ALA A 99 2.15 6.52 -4.86
CA ALA A 99 1.49 6.79 -3.58
C ALA A 99 2.44 7.48 -2.59
N LEU A 100 3.71 7.06 -2.51
CA LEU A 100 4.71 7.68 -1.62
C LEU A 100 4.95 9.15 -1.98
N ILE A 101 5.13 9.43 -3.27
CA ILE A 101 5.32 10.79 -3.79
C ILE A 101 4.07 11.64 -3.50
N SER A 102 2.89 11.10 -3.81
CA SER A 102 1.61 11.78 -3.55
C SER A 102 1.44 12.10 -2.07
N ASN A 103 1.73 11.14 -1.20
CA ASN A 103 1.64 11.32 0.25
C ASN A 103 2.65 12.36 0.74
N TYR A 104 3.85 12.42 0.17
CA TYR A 104 4.88 13.40 0.53
C TYR A 104 4.46 14.83 0.22
N PHE A 105 3.82 15.06 -0.92
CA PHE A 105 3.38 16.40 -1.32
C PHE A 105 2.00 16.81 -0.77
N LEU A 106 1.08 15.86 -0.61
CA LEU A 106 -0.33 16.17 -0.29
C LEU A 106 -0.67 16.03 1.20
N VAL A 107 0.06 15.23 1.98
CA VAL A 107 -0.24 15.07 3.41
C VAL A 107 0.47 16.15 4.23
N PRO A 108 -0.27 16.99 4.99
CA PRO A 108 0.33 18.03 5.80
C PRO A 108 1.26 17.46 6.87
N SER A 109 2.46 18.02 7.00
CA SER A 109 3.45 17.62 8.01
C SER A 109 3.06 18.00 9.45
N GLN A 110 2.09 18.90 9.61
CA GLN A 110 1.64 19.45 10.91
C GLN A 110 0.36 18.82 11.46
N LEU A 111 0.03 17.59 11.05
CA LEU A 111 -1.10 16.88 11.65
C LEU A 111 -0.82 16.67 13.14
N LYS A 112 -1.63 17.31 14.00
CA LYS A 112 -1.61 17.07 15.45
C LYS A 112 -1.75 15.57 15.67
N ARG A 113 -0.68 14.93 16.16
CA ARG A 113 -0.72 13.59 16.72
C ARG A 113 -1.72 13.67 17.86
N GLY A 114 -2.91 13.10 17.64
CA GLY A 114 -3.99 13.09 18.63
C GLY A 114 -3.56 12.42 19.92
#